data_AF-A0A3P8VC23-F1
#
_entry.id   AF-A0A3P8VC23-F1
#
_cell.length_a   1.000
_cell.length_b   1.000
_cell.length_c   1.000
_cell.angle_alpha   90.00
_cell.angle_beta   90.00
_cell.angle_gamma   90.00
#
_symmetry.space_group_name_H-M   'P 1'
#
loop_
_entity.id
_entity.type
_entity.pdbx_description
1 polymer ?
#
loop_
_entity_poly.entity_id
_entity_poly.type
_entity_poly.pdbx_seq_one_letter_code
_entity_poly.pdbx_strand_id
1 'polypeptide(L)'
;MSHETKLIVVVRNPVTRAISDYTQTLSKKPDIPTFEELVFKNRSLGIVDTSWNAIRIGMYILHLENWLQYFRLSQVHFVSGERLITDPAGEMGRVQDFLGLKRIITDKHFYFNRTKGFPCLKKPESSSQPRCLGKSKGRTHVQIDREVIEQLREFYRPFNIKFYETVGQDFKWD
;
A
#
# COMPACT_ATOMS: atom_id res chain seq x y z
N MET A 1 21.71 -14.29 9.72
CA MET A 1 21.08 -13.21 8.92
C MET A 1 21.77 -11.90 9.29
N SER A 2 21.87 -10.94 8.37
CA SER A 2 22.49 -9.65 8.70
C SER A 2 21.67 -8.94 9.76
N HIS A 3 22.27 -8.70 10.93
CA HIS A 3 21.63 -8.05 12.07
C HIS A 3 21.46 -6.53 11.89
N GLU A 4 21.97 -5.96 10.79
CA GLU A 4 21.98 -4.53 10.52
C GLU A 4 21.11 -4.12 9.31
N THR A 5 20.59 -5.10 8.56
CA THR A 5 19.73 -4.80 7.42
C THR A 5 18.51 -4.00 7.89
N LYS A 6 18.25 -2.89 7.18
CA LYS A 6 17.06 -2.06 7.33
C LYS A 6 16.01 -2.48 6.30
N LEU A 7 14.76 -2.58 6.74
CA LEU A 7 13.63 -2.96 5.91
C LEU A 7 12.67 -1.78 5.78
N ILE A 8 12.14 -1.57 4.58
CA ILE A 8 11.08 -0.58 4.34
C ILE A 8 9.87 -1.31 3.80
N VAL A 9 8.70 -1.05 4.39
CA VAL A 9 7.43 -1.64 3.98
C VAL A 9 6.47 -0.51 3.63
N VAL A 10 6.09 -0.40 2.36
CA VAL A 10 5.07 0.55 1.92
C VAL A 10 3.71 -0.11 2.09
N VAL A 11 2.93 0.36 3.05
CA VAL A 11 1.58 -0.15 3.36
C VAL A 11 0.50 0.74 2.75
N ARG A 12 -0.71 0.22 2.59
CA ARG A 12 -1.87 0.92 2.04
C ARG A 12 -3.12 0.37 2.70
N ASN A 13 -4.25 1.08 2.66
CA ASN A 13 -5.54 0.53 3.05
C ASN A 13 -5.73 -0.87 2.40
N PRO A 14 -5.90 -1.94 3.19
CA PRO A 14 -5.85 -3.31 2.69
C PRO A 14 -6.98 -3.63 1.70
N VAL A 15 -8.15 -2.99 1.85
CA VAL A 15 -9.27 -3.11 0.89
C VAL A 15 -8.86 -2.54 -0.46
N THR A 16 -8.35 -1.31 -0.46
CA THR A 16 -7.91 -0.65 -1.71
C THR A 16 -6.73 -1.38 -2.35
N ARG A 17 -5.85 -1.95 -1.53
CA ARG A 17 -4.74 -2.80 -1.96
C ARG A 17 -5.24 -4.08 -2.64
N ALA A 18 -6.22 -4.77 -2.07
CA ALA A 18 -6.81 -5.97 -2.66
C ALA A 18 -7.48 -5.67 -4.01
N ILE A 19 -8.26 -4.59 -4.11
CA ILE A 19 -8.88 -4.15 -5.36
C ILE A 19 -7.82 -3.80 -6.42
N SER A 20 -6.73 -3.15 -6.01
CA SER A 20 -5.61 -2.83 -6.91
C SER A 20 -4.90 -4.08 -7.43
N ASP A 21 -4.76 -5.12 -6.60
CA ASP A 21 -4.15 -6.41 -6.94
C ASP A 21 -5.01 -7.17 -7.96
N TYR A 22 -6.32 -7.24 -7.69
CA TYR A 22 -7.30 -7.77 -8.63
C TYR A 22 -7.29 -7.04 -9.97
N THR A 23 -7.34 -5.69 -9.95
CA THR A 23 -7.30 -4.86 -11.17
C THR A 23 -6.04 -5.13 -12.00
N GLN A 24 -4.90 -5.35 -11.35
CA GLN A 24 -3.67 -5.73 -12.04
C GLN A 24 -3.79 -7.11 -12.70
N THR A 25 -4.38 -8.09 -12.00
CA THR A 25 -4.59 -9.45 -12.51
C THR A 25 -5.54 -9.43 -13.70
N LEU A 26 -6.68 -8.73 -13.58
CA LEU A 26 -7.67 -8.54 -14.63
C LEU A 26 -7.04 -7.92 -15.89
N SER A 27 -6.14 -6.95 -15.74
CA SER A 27 -5.45 -6.33 -16.89
C SER A 27 -4.51 -7.27 -17.66
N LYS A 28 -4.12 -8.39 -17.05
CA LYS A 28 -3.28 -9.43 -17.67
C LYS A 28 -4.08 -10.64 -18.14
N LYS A 29 -5.17 -10.95 -17.44
CA LYS A 29 -6.07 -12.07 -17.71
C LYS A 29 -7.52 -11.58 -17.57
N PRO A 30 -8.16 -11.15 -18.67
CA PRO A 30 -9.53 -10.62 -18.64
C PRO A 30 -10.57 -11.65 -18.19
N ASP A 31 -10.32 -12.94 -18.46
CA ASP A 31 -11.23 -14.04 -18.15
C ASP A 31 -10.99 -14.59 -16.74
N ILE A 32 -11.20 -13.76 -15.73
CA ILE A 32 -11.23 -14.14 -14.32
C ILE A 32 -12.60 -13.83 -13.72
N PRO A 33 -13.03 -14.53 -12.65
CA PRO A 33 -14.24 -14.17 -11.95
C PRO A 33 -14.21 -12.72 -11.43
N THR A 34 -15.39 -12.20 -11.10
CA THR A 34 -15.52 -10.88 -10.47
C THR A 34 -14.78 -10.82 -9.14
N PHE A 35 -14.49 -9.61 -8.67
CA PHE A 35 -13.84 -9.44 -7.37
C PHE A 35 -14.70 -10.03 -6.24
N GLU A 36 -16.03 -9.84 -6.34
CA GLU A 36 -17.04 -10.31 -5.41
C GLU A 36 -17.12 -11.84 -5.33
N GLU A 37 -16.94 -12.54 -6.46
CA GLU A 37 -16.90 -14.00 -6.50
C GLU A 37 -15.62 -14.58 -5.88
N LEU A 38 -14.50 -13.85 -5.97
CA LEU A 38 -13.21 -14.31 -5.44
C LEU A 38 -13.01 -14.01 -3.95
N VAL A 39 -13.66 -12.96 -3.44
CA VAL A 39 -13.40 -12.47 -2.09
C VAL A 39 -14.12 -13.25 -1.01
N PHE A 40 -15.23 -13.92 -1.30
CA PHE A 40 -16.00 -14.67 -0.31
C PHE A 40 -16.01 -16.17 -0.59
N LYS A 41 -15.85 -16.97 0.47
CA LYS A 41 -16.27 -18.38 0.45
C LYS A 41 -17.80 -18.49 0.51
N ASN A 42 -18.42 -17.56 1.23
CA ASN A 42 -19.88 -17.43 1.31
C ASN A 42 -20.24 -15.96 1.53
N ARG A 43 -20.77 -15.30 0.49
CA ARG A 43 -21.13 -13.88 0.51
C ARG A 43 -22.26 -13.58 1.49
N SER A 44 -23.29 -14.42 1.53
CA SER A 44 -24.46 -14.24 2.41
C SER A 44 -24.10 -14.27 3.89
N LEU A 45 -23.06 -15.02 4.25
CA LEU A 45 -22.54 -15.09 5.63
C LEU A 45 -21.37 -14.13 5.88
N GLY A 46 -20.95 -13.35 4.87
CA GLY A 46 -19.78 -12.46 4.97
C GLY A 46 -18.45 -13.19 5.20
N ILE A 47 -18.37 -14.49 4.87
CA ILE A 47 -17.16 -15.29 5.11
C ILE A 47 -16.15 -15.02 4.01
N VAL A 48 -15.17 -14.17 4.31
CA VAL A 48 -14.07 -13.80 3.42
C VAL A 48 -13.13 -14.99 3.18
N ASP A 49 -12.72 -15.20 1.92
CA ASP A 49 -11.72 -16.20 1.56
C ASP A 49 -10.29 -15.71 1.82
N THR A 50 -9.76 -16.06 2.99
CA THR A 50 -8.37 -15.74 3.37
C THR A 50 -7.32 -16.58 2.63
N SER A 51 -7.72 -17.62 1.89
CA SER A 51 -6.80 -18.38 1.04
C SER A 51 -6.44 -17.61 -0.23
N TRP A 52 -7.32 -16.70 -0.67
CA TRP A 52 -7.04 -15.86 -1.82
C TRP A 52 -5.92 -14.87 -1.50
N ASN A 53 -4.87 -14.90 -2.32
CA ASN A 53 -3.66 -14.14 -2.07
C ASN A 53 -3.89 -12.62 -1.99
N ALA A 54 -4.86 -12.10 -2.76
CA ALA A 54 -5.21 -10.68 -2.71
C ALA A 54 -5.83 -10.27 -1.35
N ILE A 55 -6.44 -11.20 -0.62
CA ILE A 55 -6.89 -10.91 0.74
C ILE A 55 -5.76 -11.11 1.74
N ARG A 56 -5.05 -12.23 1.62
CA ARG A 56 -4.01 -12.64 2.56
C ARG A 56 -2.89 -11.63 2.72
N ILE A 57 -2.45 -10.98 1.64
CA ILE A 57 -1.39 -9.95 1.70
C ILE A 57 -1.80 -8.75 2.56
N GLY A 58 -3.10 -8.42 2.60
CA GLY A 58 -3.61 -7.27 3.37
C GLY A 58 -3.63 -7.49 4.89
N MET A 59 -3.44 -8.72 5.37
CA MET A 59 -3.38 -9.04 6.80
C MET A 59 -1.98 -8.75 7.35
N TYR A 60 -1.58 -7.47 7.35
CA TYR A 60 -0.20 -7.04 7.58
C TYR A 60 0.42 -7.53 8.88
N ILE A 61 -0.34 -7.55 9.96
CA ILE A 61 0.12 -8.00 11.27
C ILE A 61 0.64 -9.45 11.23
N LEU A 62 -0.05 -10.35 10.53
CA LEU A 62 0.34 -11.76 10.44
C LEU A 62 1.70 -11.93 9.74
N HIS A 63 1.98 -11.08 8.75
CA HIS A 63 3.29 -11.09 8.06
C HIS A 63 4.36 -10.45 8.94
N LEU A 64 4.03 -9.35 9.62
CA LEU A 64 4.95 -8.65 10.50
C LEU A 64 5.40 -9.51 11.68
N GLU A 65 4.51 -10.27 12.31
CA GLU A 65 4.84 -11.17 13.41
C GLU A 65 5.93 -12.18 13.02
N ASN A 66 5.89 -12.69 11.79
CA ASN A 66 6.95 -13.57 11.28
C ASN A 66 8.28 -12.84 11.10
N TRP A 67 8.25 -11.57 10.65
CA TRP A 67 9.47 -10.77 10.47
C TRP A 67 10.09 -10.39 11.81
N LEU A 68 9.27 -10.11 12.82
CA LEU A 68 9.73 -9.75 14.16
C LEU A 68 10.41 -10.90 14.91
N GLN A 69 10.31 -12.13 14.43
CA GLN A 69 11.14 -13.26 14.92
C GLN A 69 12.63 -13.09 14.55
N TYR A 70 12.94 -12.27 13.54
CA TYR A 70 14.29 -12.13 13.00
C TYR A 70 14.82 -10.69 12.98
N PHE A 71 13.92 -9.70 12.93
CA PHE A 71 14.26 -8.28 12.86
C PHE A 71 13.65 -7.53 14.04
N ARG A 72 14.41 -6.61 14.64
CA ARG A 72 13.85 -5.68 15.61
C ARG A 72 12.90 -4.72 14.90
N LEU A 73 11.80 -4.32 15.56
CA LEU A 73 10.85 -3.36 15.01
C LEU A 73 11.54 -2.05 14.56
N SER A 74 12.57 -1.60 15.29
CA SER A 74 13.35 -0.41 14.94
C SER A 74 14.14 -0.53 13.62
N GLN A 75 14.28 -1.73 13.06
CA GLN A 75 14.88 -1.97 11.76
C GLN A 75 13.86 -2.01 10.62
N VAL A 76 12.58 -1.80 10.91
CA VAL A 76 11.50 -1.79 9.93
C VAL A 76 10.85 -0.43 9.92
N HIS A 77 10.84 0.22 8.77
CA HIS A 77 10.15 1.49 8.57
C HIS A 77 8.91 1.30 7.70
N PHE A 78 7.75 1.71 8.23
CA PHE A 78 6.48 1.63 7.53
C PHE A 78 6.16 2.97 6.88
N VAL A 79 6.01 2.95 5.56
CA VAL A 79 5.69 4.12 4.73
C VAL A 79 4.20 4.08 4.40
N SER A 80 3.49 5.19 4.62
CA SER A 80 2.07 5.30 4.23
C SER A 80 1.98 5.51 2.72
N GLY A 81 1.37 4.55 2.02
CA GLY A 81 1.10 4.63 0.59
C GLY A 81 0.14 5.76 0.24
N GLU A 82 -0.86 6.04 1.09
CA GLU A 82 -1.75 7.19 0.96
C GLU A 82 -0.98 8.50 1.04
N ARG A 83 -0.14 8.65 2.07
CA ARG A 83 0.62 9.88 2.25
C ARG A 83 1.74 10.02 1.22
N LEU A 84 2.26 8.93 0.66
CA LEU A 84 3.22 8.99 -0.45
C LEU A 84 2.58 9.61 -1.72
N ILE A 85 1.25 9.58 -1.83
CA ILE A 85 0.51 10.22 -2.91
C ILE A 85 0.23 11.70 -2.57
N THR A 86 -0.25 11.98 -1.34
CA THR A 86 -0.69 13.33 -0.96
C THR A 86 0.45 14.26 -0.52
N ASP A 87 1.50 13.70 0.08
CA ASP A 87 2.68 14.38 0.62
C ASP A 87 3.95 13.50 0.40
N PRO A 88 4.40 13.32 -0.85
CA PRO A 88 5.57 12.51 -1.16
C PRO A 88 6.85 13.04 -0.50
N ALA A 89 6.99 14.37 -0.37
CA ALA A 89 8.17 14.96 0.26
C ALA A 89 8.25 14.64 1.76
N GLY A 90 7.12 14.68 2.48
CA GLY A 90 7.08 14.32 3.89
C GLY A 90 7.33 12.83 4.15
N GLU A 91 6.78 11.91 3.34
CA GLU A 91 7.13 10.48 3.42
C GLU A 91 8.62 10.25 3.11
N MET A 92 9.16 10.87 2.06
CA MET A 92 10.58 10.74 1.72
C MET A 92 11.51 11.34 2.77
N GLY A 93 11.07 12.37 3.52
CA GLY A 93 11.78 12.88 4.68
C GLY A 93 12.04 11.80 5.72
N ARG A 94 11.00 11.08 6.13
CA ARG A 94 11.09 9.98 7.11
C ARG A 94 11.94 8.82 6.62
N VAL A 95 11.81 8.46 5.34
CA VAL A 95 12.65 7.42 4.72
C VAL A 95 14.13 7.82 4.77
N GLN A 96 14.46 9.07 4.47
CA GLN A 96 15.84 9.55 4.54
C GLN A 96 16.38 9.47 5.99
N ASP A 97 15.61 9.89 6.99
CA ASP A 97 16.04 9.82 8.39
C ASP A 97 16.26 8.38 8.84
N PHE A 98 15.30 7.50 8.52
CA PHE A 98 15.39 6.08 8.87
C PHE A 98 16.64 5.44 8.28
N LEU A 99 17.00 5.79 7.04
CA LEU A 99 18.21 5.31 6.38
C LEU A 99 19.49 5.98 6.89
N GLY A 100 19.41 7.08 7.64
CA GLY A 100 20.57 7.87 8.07
C GLY A 100 21.13 8.78 6.98
N LEU A 101 20.28 9.16 6.01
CA LEU A 101 20.65 10.01 4.88
C LEU A 101 20.31 11.47 5.18
N LYS A 102 21.11 12.39 4.63
CA LYS A 102 20.77 13.82 4.62
C LYS A 102 19.44 14.01 3.87
N ARG A 103 18.51 14.79 4.44
CA ARG A 103 17.25 15.17 3.80
C ARG A 103 17.51 16.11 2.60
N ILE A 104 17.70 15.53 1.43
CA ILE A 104 17.90 16.24 0.16
C ILE A 104 16.60 16.26 -0.66
N ILE A 105 15.84 15.15 -0.64
CA ILE A 105 14.56 15.06 -1.33
C ILE A 105 13.53 15.91 -0.59
N THR A 106 13.02 16.91 -1.29
CA THR A 106 12.02 17.89 -0.82
C THR A 106 10.87 18.04 -1.82
N ASP A 107 9.88 18.87 -1.48
CA ASP A 107 8.76 19.31 -2.32
C ASP A 107 9.18 19.78 -3.72
N LYS A 108 10.35 20.43 -3.85
CA LYS A 108 10.93 20.89 -5.12
C LYS A 108 11.18 19.77 -6.13
N HIS A 109 11.28 18.52 -5.67
CA HIS A 109 11.52 17.35 -6.52
C HIS A 109 10.22 16.74 -7.06
N PHE A 110 9.06 17.24 -6.65
CA PHE A 110 7.76 16.71 -7.03
C PHE A 110 6.91 17.76 -7.74
N TYR A 111 6.05 17.30 -8.64
CA TYR A 111 4.92 18.07 -9.17
C TYR A 111 3.70 17.16 -9.24
N PHE A 112 2.51 17.72 -9.10
CA PHE A 112 1.28 16.95 -9.26
C PHE A 112 0.82 16.99 -10.72
N ASN A 113 0.69 15.83 -11.36
CA ASN A 113 0.15 15.74 -12.70
C ASN A 113 -1.38 15.54 -12.61
N ARG A 114 -2.16 16.60 -12.90
CA ARG A 114 -3.64 16.57 -12.80
C ARG A 114 -4.28 15.54 -13.73
N THR A 115 -3.76 15.38 -14.95
CA THR A 115 -4.26 14.40 -15.92
C THR A 115 -4.03 12.97 -15.45
N LYS A 116 -2.88 12.71 -14.81
CA LYS A 116 -2.56 11.38 -14.26
C LYS A 116 -3.25 11.15 -12.91
N GLY A 117 -3.46 12.20 -12.12
CA GLY A 117 -3.99 12.13 -10.75
C GLY A 117 -2.96 11.73 -9.69
N PHE A 118 -1.66 11.79 -10.00
CA PHE A 118 -0.58 11.35 -9.10
C PHE A 118 0.61 12.34 -9.11
N PRO A 119 1.40 12.41 -8.03
CA PRO A 119 2.67 13.11 -8.04
C PRO A 119 3.67 12.44 -9.00
N CYS A 120 4.49 13.26 -9.63
CA CYS A 120 5.54 12.88 -10.56
C CYS A 120 6.86 13.57 -10.17
N LEU A 121 7.98 13.07 -10.68
CA LEU A 121 9.31 13.61 -10.37
C LEU A 121 9.64 14.79 -11.28
N LYS A 122 9.97 15.93 -10.68
CA LYS A 122 10.68 17.02 -11.33
C LYS A 122 12.16 16.66 -11.39
N LYS A 123 12.82 16.94 -12.50
CA LYS A 123 14.29 16.90 -12.58
C LYS A 123 14.85 18.32 -12.45
N PRO A 124 16.12 18.45 -12.01
CA PRO A 124 16.79 19.76 -11.97
C PRO A 124 16.84 20.39 -13.36
N GLU A 125 16.87 21.73 -13.41
CA GLU A 125 16.72 22.57 -14.60
C GLU A 125 17.69 22.23 -15.76
N SER A 126 18.79 21.53 -15.48
CA SER A 126 19.84 21.16 -16.43
C SER A 126 19.63 19.84 -17.19
N SER A 127 18.57 19.03 -16.93
CA SER A 127 18.36 17.80 -17.72
C SER A 127 16.91 17.27 -17.81
N SER A 128 16.44 17.07 -19.05
CA SER A 128 15.31 16.22 -19.50
C SER A 128 13.90 16.49 -18.93
N GLN A 129 12.88 16.10 -19.70
CA GLN A 129 11.47 16.28 -19.34
C GLN A 129 11.10 15.62 -18.00
N PRO A 130 10.12 16.19 -17.27
CA PRO A 130 9.63 15.62 -16.03
C PRO A 130 9.15 14.18 -16.21
N ARG A 131 9.34 13.33 -15.18
CA ARG A 131 9.05 11.89 -15.27
C ARG A 131 7.89 11.49 -14.37
N CYS A 132 6.82 10.99 -14.98
CA CYS A 132 5.75 10.30 -14.27
C CYS A 132 5.97 8.78 -14.27
N LEU A 133 5.34 8.09 -13.31
CA LEU A 133 5.23 6.63 -13.38
C LEU A 133 4.44 6.19 -14.61
N GLY A 134 4.81 5.04 -15.18
CA GLY A 134 4.20 4.51 -16.42
C GLY A 134 2.71 4.16 -16.29
N LYS A 135 2.10 3.74 -17.41
CA LYS A 135 0.67 3.39 -17.49
C LYS A 135 0.24 2.26 -16.55
N SER A 136 1.19 1.40 -16.16
CA SER A 136 0.97 0.31 -15.19
C SER A 136 0.88 0.78 -13.73
N LYS A 137 0.94 2.08 -13.45
CA LYS A 137 0.86 2.67 -12.11
C LYS A 137 -0.25 3.72 -12.06
N GLY A 138 -1.20 3.52 -11.14
CA GLY A 138 -2.42 4.33 -11.03
C GLY A 138 -3.51 3.88 -12.02
N ARG A 139 -3.77 2.57 -12.13
CA ARG A 139 -4.87 2.05 -12.95
C ARG A 139 -6.21 2.47 -12.35
N THR A 140 -7.18 2.77 -13.21
CA THR A 140 -8.57 2.89 -12.78
C THR A 140 -9.03 1.55 -12.22
N HIS A 141 -9.53 1.56 -10.99
CA HIS A 141 -10.07 0.37 -10.35
C HIS A 141 -11.44 0.04 -10.92
N VAL A 142 -11.79 -1.24 -10.91
CA VAL A 142 -13.18 -1.67 -11.11
C VAL A 142 -14.07 -1.09 -10.01
N GLN A 143 -15.33 -0.82 -10.34
CA GLN A 143 -16.33 -0.46 -9.35
C GLN A 143 -16.72 -1.72 -8.59
N ILE A 144 -16.60 -1.69 -7.27
CA ILE A 144 -16.94 -2.79 -6.37
C ILE A 144 -18.18 -2.39 -5.60
N ASP A 145 -19.06 -3.36 -5.36
CA ASP A 145 -20.25 -3.15 -4.53
C ASP A 145 -19.87 -2.58 -3.15
N ARG A 146 -20.62 -1.56 -2.72
CA ARG A 146 -20.39 -0.88 -1.45
C ARG A 146 -20.51 -1.84 -0.27
N GLU A 147 -21.47 -2.77 -0.33
CA GLU A 147 -21.65 -3.79 0.72
C GLU A 147 -20.39 -4.65 0.87
N VAL A 148 -19.77 -5.02 -0.26
CA VAL A 148 -18.55 -5.83 -0.28
C VAL A 148 -17.36 -5.06 0.28
N ILE A 149 -17.26 -3.76 -0.01
CA ILE A 149 -16.26 -2.87 0.59
C ILE A 149 -16.44 -2.79 2.10
N GLU A 150 -17.68 -2.63 2.58
CA GLU A 150 -17.99 -2.55 4.01
C GLU A 150 -17.65 -3.86 4.72
N GLN A 151 -18.07 -5.02 4.17
CA GLN A 151 -17.71 -6.33 4.71
C GLN A 151 -16.19 -6.55 4.78
N LEU A 152 -15.45 -6.12 3.75
CA LEU A 152 -13.98 -6.20 3.78
C LEU A 152 -13.34 -5.26 4.81
N ARG A 153 -13.88 -4.06 5.01
CA ARG A 153 -13.41 -3.15 6.07
C ARG A 153 -13.61 -3.77 7.44
N GLU A 154 -14.79 -4.32 7.71
CA GLU A 154 -15.08 -5.04 8.95
C GLU A 154 -14.13 -6.22 9.15
N PHE A 155 -13.89 -7.00 8.09
CA PHE A 155 -12.95 -8.12 8.12
C PHE A 155 -11.52 -7.67 8.47
N TYR A 156 -11.01 -6.59 7.88
CA TYR A 156 -9.64 -6.14 8.11
C TYR A 156 -9.44 -5.37 9.42
N ARG A 157 -10.49 -4.70 9.94
CA ARG A 157 -10.40 -3.85 11.15
C ARG A 157 -9.62 -4.47 12.31
N PRO A 158 -9.89 -5.71 12.79
CA PRO A 158 -9.12 -6.27 13.90
C PRO A 158 -7.63 -6.44 13.58
N PHE A 159 -7.28 -6.78 12.33
CA PHE A 159 -5.89 -6.89 11.89
C PHE A 159 -5.21 -5.51 11.80
N ASN A 160 -5.94 -4.49 11.34
CA ASN A 160 -5.46 -3.11 11.24
C ASN A 160 -5.17 -2.53 12.61
N ILE A 161 -6.10 -2.65 13.56
CA ILE A 161 -5.92 -2.17 14.94
C ILE A 161 -4.67 -2.81 15.54
N LYS A 162 -4.53 -4.15 15.44
CA LYS A 162 -3.37 -4.84 15.98
C LYS A 162 -2.07 -4.42 15.28
N PHE A 163 -2.11 -4.18 13.97
CA PHE A 163 -0.98 -3.65 13.23
C PHE A 163 -0.57 -2.26 13.75
N TYR A 164 -1.52 -1.33 13.91
CA TYR A 164 -1.25 0.03 14.40
C TYR A 164 -0.65 0.04 15.79
N GLU A 165 -1.20 -0.75 16.71
CA GLU A 165 -0.67 -0.93 18.06
C GLU A 165 0.77 -1.45 18.02
N THR A 166 1.03 -2.46 17.18
CA THR A 166 2.33 -3.12 17.08
C THR A 166 3.40 -2.18 16.53
N VAL A 167 3.07 -1.37 15.53
CA VAL A 167 4.03 -0.47 14.88
C VAL A 167 4.07 0.93 15.50
N GLY A 168 3.16 1.22 16.44
CA GLY A 168 3.05 2.52 17.10
C GLY A 168 2.61 3.66 16.15
N GLN A 169 1.92 3.34 15.07
CA GLN A 169 1.46 4.30 14.07
C GLN A 169 0.08 3.93 13.54
N ASP A 170 -0.85 4.89 13.59
CA ASP A 170 -2.18 4.78 12.99
C ASP A 170 -2.17 5.30 11.54
N PHE A 171 -2.55 4.44 10.60
CA PHE A 171 -2.59 4.76 9.16
C PHE A 171 -3.95 5.27 8.67
N LYS A 172 -4.95 5.38 9.55
CA LYS A 172 -6.28 5.95 9.27
C LYS A 172 -7.02 5.22 8.14
N TRP A 173 -6.97 3.89 8.12
CA TRP A 173 -7.74 3.08 7.16
C TRP A 173 -9.14 2.73 7.65
N ASP A 174 -9.41 2.93 8.94
CA ASP A 174 -10.64 2.58 9.65
C ASP A 174 -11.33 3.83 10.21
#